data_AF-A0A553BN27-F1
#
_entry.id   AF-A0A553BN27-F1
#
_cell.length_a   1.000
_cell.length_b   1.000
_cell.length_c   1.000
_cell.angle_alpha   90.00
_cell.angle_beta   90.00
_cell.angle_gamma   90.00
#
_symmetry.space_group_name_H-M   'P 1'
#
loop_
_entity.id
_entity.type
_entity.pdbx_description
1 polymer ?
#
loop_
_entity_poly.entity_id
_entity_poly.type
_entity_poly.pdbx_seq_one_letter_code
_entity_poly.pdbx_strand_id
1 'polypeptide(L)' 'MDYLKMLDIVEKKIGKEFPNVVNDVDLCISSGSTGGEITFNVGKYLINLETNNKEAYDILFNDITEYVNGCKKEGLNLRR' A
#
# COMPACT_ATOMS: atom_id res chain seq x y z
N MET A 1 -12.51 -3.64 3.15
CA MET A 1 -11.42 -3.39 2.17
C MET A 1 -10.25 -4.24 2.61
N ASP A 2 -9.80 -5.15 1.76
CA ASP A 2 -8.77 -6.14 2.10
C ASP A 2 -7.37 -5.52 2.01
N TYR A 3 -6.93 -4.86 3.07
CA TYR A 3 -5.57 -4.28 3.11
C TYR A 3 -4.47 -5.35 3.16
N LEU A 4 -4.82 -6.57 3.55
CA LEU A 4 -3.93 -7.74 3.47
C LEU A 4 -3.49 -8.05 2.03
N LYS A 5 -4.33 -7.79 1.02
CA LYS A 5 -3.93 -7.93 -0.39
C LYS A 5 -2.91 -6.88 -0.81
N MET A 6 -3.00 -5.68 -0.27
CA MET A 6 -2.02 -4.62 -0.52
C MET A 6 -0.66 -5.02 0.03
N LEU A 7 -0.63 -5.57 1.25
CA LEU A 7 0.60 -6.06 1.87
C LEU A 7 1.18 -7.26 1.10
N ASP A 8 0.34 -8.19 0.65
CA ASP A 8 0.78 -9.33 -0.18
C ASP A 8 1.41 -8.89 -1.51
N ILE A 9 0.86 -7.86 -2.17
CA ILE A 9 1.46 -7.26 -3.37
C ILE A 9 2.86 -6.69 -3.05
N VAL A 10 2.97 -5.94 -1.96
CA VAL A 10 4.22 -5.31 -1.53
C VAL A 10 5.27 -6.38 -1.22
N GLU A 11 4.90 -7.38 -0.43
CA GLU A 11 5.79 -8.47 -0.03
C GLU A 11 6.26 -9.30 -1.24
N LYS A 12 5.38 -9.60 -2.19
CA LYS A 12 5.74 -10.34 -3.41
C LYS A 12 6.67 -9.59 -4.34
N LYS A 13 6.47 -8.28 -4.49
CA LYS A 13 7.25 -7.48 -5.45
C LYS A 13 8.61 -7.09 -4.90
N ILE A 14 8.64 -6.55 -3.69
CA ILE A 14 9.86 -5.95 -3.15
C ILE A 14 10.33 -6.61 -1.86
N GLY A 15 9.59 -7.56 -1.29
CA GLY A 15 9.91 -8.10 0.04
C GLY A 15 11.27 -8.80 0.16
N LYS A 16 11.84 -9.25 -0.97
CA LYS A 16 13.22 -9.77 -1.00
C LYS A 16 14.29 -8.68 -1.03
N GLU A 17 14.06 -7.60 -1.80
CA GLU A 17 15.05 -6.53 -1.99
C GLU A 17 14.93 -5.43 -0.92
N PHE A 18 13.73 -5.18 -0.44
CA PHE A 18 13.38 -4.11 0.49
C PHE A 18 12.43 -4.60 1.60
N PRO A 19 12.85 -5.57 2.44
CA PRO A 19 12.01 -6.10 3.53
C PRO A 19 11.59 -5.03 4.55
N ASN A 20 12.41 -4.00 4.75
CA ASN A 20 12.08 -2.87 5.63
C ASN A 20 10.83 -2.12 5.15
N VAL A 21 10.68 -1.97 3.83
CA VAL A 21 9.56 -1.26 3.21
C VAL A 21 8.25 -2.05 3.38
N VAL A 22 8.30 -3.38 3.31
CA VAL A 22 7.15 -4.23 3.62
C VAL A 22 6.69 -4.02 5.07
N ASN A 23 7.64 -4.00 6.01
CA ASN A 23 7.35 -3.87 7.43
C ASN A 23 6.78 -2.47 7.76
N ASP A 24 7.30 -1.41 7.14
CA ASP A 24 6.75 -0.07 7.28
C ASP A 24 5.32 0.04 6.71
N VAL A 25 5.05 -0.60 5.56
CA VAL A 25 3.71 -0.64 4.97
C VAL A 25 2.75 -1.42 5.87
N ASP A 26 3.17 -2.54 6.45
CA ASP A 26 2.38 -3.29 7.44
C ASP A 26 2.05 -2.42 8.66
N LEU A 27 3.03 -1.67 9.19
CA LEU A 27 2.81 -0.72 10.28
C LEU A 27 1.83 0.39 9.89
N CYS A 28 1.92 0.92 8.68
CA CYS A 28 0.99 1.95 8.18
C CYS A 28 -0.46 1.42 8.08
N ILE A 29 -0.62 0.17 7.65
CA ILE A 29 -1.90 -0.52 7.58
C ILE A 29 -2.44 -0.79 8.99
N SER A 30 -1.63 -1.38 9.85
CA SER A 30 -1.99 -1.73 11.22
C SER A 30 -2.30 -0.50 12.10
N SER A 31 -1.73 0.66 11.76
CA SER A 31 -1.99 1.93 12.46
C SER A 31 -3.27 2.64 12.02
N GLY A 32 -3.89 2.24 10.91
CA GLY A 32 -5.11 2.87 10.39
C GLY A 32 -6.38 2.20 10.90
N SER A 33 -7.37 2.98 11.32
CA SER A 33 -8.66 2.46 11.82
C SER A 33 -9.71 2.32 10.74
N THR A 34 -9.64 3.15 9.70
CA THR A 34 -10.56 3.12 8.56
C THR A 34 -9.81 2.94 7.24
N GLY A 35 -10.56 2.56 6.22
CA GLY A 35 -9.96 2.38 4.93
C GLY A 35 -9.38 3.64 4.27
N GLY A 36 -9.97 4.79 4.60
CA GLY A 36 -9.43 6.09 4.21
C GLY A 36 -8.11 6.41 4.90
N GLU A 37 -8.03 6.17 6.22
CA GLU A 37 -6.80 6.38 6.99
C GLU A 37 -5.66 5.47 6.54
N ILE A 38 -5.93 4.20 6.27
CA ILE A 38 -4.91 3.26 5.80
C ILE A 38 -4.36 3.73 4.45
N THR A 39 -5.25 4.10 3.52
CA THR A 39 -4.84 4.60 2.19
C THR A 39 -4.02 5.89 2.33
N PHE A 40 -4.39 6.78 3.26
CA PHE A 40 -3.66 8.01 3.52
C PHE A 40 -2.27 7.75 4.14
N ASN A 41 -2.17 6.86 5.13
CA ASN A 41 -0.91 6.51 5.79
C ASN A 41 0.07 5.86 4.82
N VAL A 42 -0.40 4.86 4.05
CA VAL A 42 0.43 4.18 3.05
C VAL A 42 0.82 5.13 1.93
N GLY A 43 -0.10 5.99 1.46
CA GLY A 43 0.20 7.01 0.46
C GLY A 43 1.27 8.00 0.93
N LYS A 44 1.18 8.46 2.18
CA LYS A 44 2.20 9.34 2.79
C LYS A 44 3.55 8.65 2.89
N TYR A 45 3.56 7.36 3.27
CA TYR A 45 4.79 6.58 3.33
C TYR A 45 5.42 6.41 1.94
N LEU A 46 4.64 6.13 0.90
CA LEU A 46 5.13 6.04 -0.47
C LEU A 46 5.76 7.35 -0.96
N ILE A 47 5.17 8.50 -0.67
CA ILE A 47 5.77 9.80 -1.00
C ILE A 47 7.12 9.97 -0.29
N ASN A 48 7.24 9.53 0.96
CA ASN A 48 8.51 9.55 1.67
C ASN A 48 9.52 8.56 1.04
N LEU A 49 9.03 7.41 0.58
CA LEU A 49 9.82 6.40 -0.12
C LEU A 49 10.35 6.93 -1.45
N GLU A 50 9.61 7.76 -2.19
CA GLU A 50 10.08 8.43 -3.42
C GLU A 50 11.38 9.21 -3.17
N THR A 51 11.49 9.85 -2.00
CA THR A 51 12.64 10.68 -1.62
C THR A 51 13.80 9.85 -1.07
N ASN A 52 13.51 8.81 -0.28
CA ASN A 52 14.53 8.01 0.39
C ASN A 52 15.02 6.81 -0.45
N ASN A 53 14.14 6.25 -1.28
CA ASN A 53 14.39 5.01 -2.01
C ASN A 53 13.53 4.96 -3.29
N LYS A 54 13.93 5.78 -4.27
CA LYS A 54 13.21 5.96 -5.54
C LYS A 54 12.99 4.64 -6.30
N GLU A 55 13.92 3.71 -6.21
CA GLU A 55 13.83 2.41 -6.90
C GLU A 55 12.67 1.56 -6.34
N ALA A 56 12.57 1.45 -5.01
CA ALA A 56 11.45 0.78 -4.36
C ALA A 56 10.12 1.49 -4.61
N TYR A 57 10.12 2.83 -4.66
CA TYR A 57 8.94 3.61 -4.99
C TYR A 57 8.43 3.35 -6.40
N ASP A 58 9.29 3.38 -7.42
CA ASP A 58 8.89 3.17 -8.83
C ASP A 58 8.26 1.78 -9.02
N ILE A 59 8.81 0.76 -8.34
CA ILE A 59 8.31 -0.61 -8.38
C ILE A 59 6.94 -0.75 -7.70
N LEU A 60 6.74 -0.08 -6.55
CA LEU A 60 5.53 -0.23 -5.74
C LEU A 60 4.39 0.69 -6.14
N PHE A 61 4.71 1.91 -6.56
CA PHE A 61 3.73 2.97 -6.75
C PHE A 61 2.68 2.59 -7.78
N ASN A 62 3.09 1.98 -8.89
CA ASN A 62 2.16 1.52 -9.93
C ASN A 62 1.20 0.44 -9.39
N ASP A 63 1.70 -0.61 -8.74
CA ASP A 63 0.84 -1.70 -8.25
C ASP A 63 -0.08 -1.27 -7.10
N ILE A 64 0.42 -0.45 -6.18
CA ILE A 64 -0.41 0.08 -5.09
C ILE A 64 -1.48 1.01 -5.66
N THR A 65 -1.13 1.89 -6.60
CA THR A 65 -2.08 2.80 -7.23
C THR A 65 -3.11 2.04 -8.05
N GLU A 66 -2.69 0.99 -8.77
CA GLU A 66 -3.59 0.10 -9.52
C GLU A 66 -4.53 -0.65 -8.57
N TYR A 67 -4.03 -1.19 -7.46
CA TYR A 67 -4.85 -1.86 -6.45
C TYR A 67 -5.88 -0.92 -5.80
N VAL A 68 -5.44 0.27 -5.39
CA VAL A 68 -6.31 1.29 -4.78
C VAL A 68 -7.36 1.78 -5.78
N ASN A 69 -6.98 2.01 -7.04
CA ASN A 69 -7.91 2.37 -8.10
C ASN A 69 -8.87 1.23 -8.43
N GLY A 70 -8.39 -0.02 -8.43
CA GLY A 70 -9.21 -1.22 -8.57
C GLY A 70 -10.27 -1.31 -7.47
N CYS A 71 -9.88 -1.12 -6.21
CA CYS A 71 -10.82 -1.06 -5.08
C CYS A 71 -11.86 0.06 -5.23
N LYS A 72 -11.47 1.22 -5.77
CA LYS A 72 -12.40 2.33 -6.05
C LYS A 72 -13.35 2.02 -7.22
N LYS A 73 -12.84 1.40 -8.29
CA LYS A 73 -13.59 1.05 -9.51
C LYS A 73 -14.56 -0.11 -9.31
N GLU A 74 -14.14 -1.14 -8.58
CA GLU A 74 -15.00 -2.25 -8.21
C GLU A 74 -16.07 -1.84 -7.20
N GLY A 75 -15.97 -0.61 -6.66
CA GLY A 75 -16.94 -0.04 -5.74
C GLY A 75 -17.26 -1.07 -4.68
N LEU A 76 -16.31 -1.33 -3.76
CA LEU A 76 -16.52 -2.17 -2.59
C LEU A 76 -17.93 -1.90 -2.06
N ASN A 77 -18.82 -2.82 -2.43
CA ASN A 77 -20.23 -2.70 -2.24
C ASN A 77 -20.38 -2.91 -0.74
N LEU A 78 -20.47 -1.82 0.01
CA LEU A 78 -21.04 -1.83 1.34
C LEU A 78 -22.51 -2.21 1.16
N ARG A 79 -22.78 -3.49 0.88
CA ARG A 79 -24.09 -4.06 1.13
C ARG A 79 -24.25 -4.07 2.64
N ARG A 80 -24.90 -3.03 3.16
CA ARG A 80 -26.08 -3.18 4.00
C ARG A 80 -27.05 -2.06 3.71
#